data_AF-A0A2V6FN61-F1
#
_entry.id   AF-A0A2V6FN61-F1
#
_cell.length_a   1.000
_cell.length_b   1.000
_cell.length_c   1.000
_cell.angle_alpha   90.00
_cell.angle_beta   90.00
_cell.angle_gamma   90.00
#
_symmetry.space_group_name_H-M   'P 1'
#
loop_
_entity.id
_entity.type
_entity.pdbx_description
1 polymer ?
#
loop_
_entity_poly.entity_id
_entity_poly.type
_entity_poly.pdbx_seq_one_letter_code
_entity_poly.pdbx_strand_id
1 'polypeptide(L)'
;MPFRLLADENTSHRLVSACRRLVPGFPIVHIANWQDGMWLGLDDVALLTCCAEDSLVLVAFDRSTLAWHAGQLLRAGQDHAGLILFRGTVRSSDYGHQSRLLTGCWQNEGGDWDWQNRIVYLPKAP
;
A
#
# COMPACT_ATOMS: atom_id res chain seq x y z
N MET A 1 3.85 -15.20 9.40
CA MET A 1 4.38 -13.82 9.54
C MET A 1 3.21 -12.87 9.41
N PRO A 2 3.10 -11.83 10.26
CA PRO A 2 2.03 -10.85 10.09
C PRO A 2 2.25 -10.09 8.78
N PHE A 3 1.18 -9.94 7.99
CA PHE A 3 1.21 -9.03 6.85
C PHE A 3 1.32 -7.59 7.36
N ARG A 4 2.12 -6.78 6.69
CA ARG A 4 2.25 -5.33 6.96
C ARG A 4 1.83 -4.48 5.78
N LEU A 5 1.85 -5.03 4.57
CA LEU A 5 1.45 -4.37 3.35
C LEU A 5 0.12 -4.94 2.87
N LEU A 6 -0.85 -4.07 2.62
CA LEU A 6 -2.14 -4.42 2.03
C LEU A 6 -2.19 -3.88 0.60
N ALA A 7 -2.31 -4.75 -0.38
CA ALA A 7 -2.58 -4.35 -1.76
C ALA A 7 -4.08 -4.03 -1.91
N ASP A 8 -4.36 -2.82 -2.39
CA ASP A 8 -5.69 -2.29 -2.70
C ASP A 8 -6.48 -3.19 -3.66
N GLU A 9 -7.81 -3.04 -3.69
CA GLU A 9 -8.70 -3.84 -4.55
C GLU A 9 -8.40 -3.69 -6.05
N ASN A 10 -7.92 -2.52 -6.47
CA ASN A 10 -7.55 -2.26 -7.86
C ASN A 10 -6.13 -2.74 -8.20
N THR A 11 -5.39 -3.22 -7.21
CA THR A 11 -4.06 -3.79 -7.42
C THR A 11 -4.15 -5.22 -7.90
N SER A 12 -3.45 -5.58 -8.98
CA SER A 12 -3.49 -6.95 -9.48
C SER A 12 -2.92 -7.97 -8.49
N HIS A 13 -3.59 -9.11 -8.31
CA HIS A 13 -3.01 -10.30 -7.63
C HIS A 13 -1.67 -10.75 -8.23
N ARG A 14 -1.39 -10.40 -9.49
CA ARG A 14 -0.09 -10.67 -10.14
C ARG A 14 1.04 -9.86 -9.51
N LEU A 15 0.79 -8.64 -9.04
CA LEU A 15 1.79 -7.86 -8.29
C LEU A 15 2.14 -8.55 -6.98
N VAL A 16 1.13 -8.90 -6.17
CA VAL A 16 1.33 -9.61 -4.89
C VAL A 16 2.12 -10.91 -5.13
N SER A 17 1.75 -11.66 -6.15
CA SER A 17 2.46 -12.88 -6.55
C SER A 17 3.90 -12.60 -6.99
N ALA A 18 4.14 -11.55 -7.76
CA ALA A 18 5.47 -11.15 -8.21
C ALA A 18 6.37 -10.73 -7.04
N CYS A 19 5.86 -9.95 -6.09
CA CYS A 19 6.59 -9.57 -4.87
C CYS A 19 7.00 -10.79 -4.05
N ARG A 20 6.07 -11.73 -3.80
CA ARG A 20 6.36 -12.96 -3.03
C ARG A 20 7.31 -13.93 -3.75
N ARG A 21 7.35 -13.91 -5.09
CA ARG A 21 8.33 -14.66 -5.89
C ARG A 21 9.71 -14.02 -5.85
N LEU A 22 9.77 -12.69 -5.93
CA LEU A 22 11.02 -11.94 -5.91
C LEU A 22 11.69 -11.97 -4.53
N VAL A 23 10.88 -11.86 -3.48
CA VAL A 23 11.32 -11.91 -2.08
C VAL A 23 10.44 -12.92 -1.33
N PRO A 24 10.95 -14.13 -1.06
CA PRO A 24 10.22 -15.12 -0.27
C PRO A 24 9.81 -14.56 1.09
N GLY A 25 8.54 -14.71 1.46
CA GLY A 25 8.01 -14.19 2.73
C GLY A 25 7.72 -12.68 2.74
N PHE A 26 7.75 -11.99 1.59
CA PHE A 26 7.41 -10.57 1.53
C PHE A 26 6.03 -10.30 2.16
N PRO A 27 5.91 -9.34 3.11
CA PRO A 27 4.75 -9.22 4.00
C PRO A 27 3.56 -8.49 3.36
N ILE A 28 3.28 -8.80 2.09
CA ILE A 28 2.13 -8.26 1.34
C ILE A 28 1.00 -9.27 1.25
N VAL A 29 -0.24 -8.79 1.36
CA VAL A 29 -1.47 -9.53 1.08
C VAL A 29 -2.41 -8.68 0.25
N HIS A 30 -3.23 -9.32 -0.59
CA HIS A 30 -4.28 -8.62 -1.33
C HIS A 30 -5.50 -8.43 -0.44
N ILE A 31 -6.19 -7.29 -0.55
CA ILE A 31 -7.37 -6.98 0.28
C ILE A 31 -8.46 -8.05 0.22
N ALA A 32 -8.70 -8.64 -0.96
CA ALA A 32 -9.63 -9.78 -1.12
C ALA A 32 -9.28 -11.02 -0.27
N ASN A 33 -8.03 -11.17 0.16
CA ASN A 33 -7.56 -12.27 1.00
C ASN A 33 -7.33 -11.83 2.46
N TRP A 34 -7.44 -10.54 2.75
CA TRP A 34 -7.32 -10.01 4.10
C TRP A 34 -8.65 -10.20 4.82
N GLN A 35 -8.63 -10.93 5.94
CA GLN A 35 -9.82 -11.20 6.76
C GLN A 35 -11.02 -11.65 5.90
N ASP A 36 -10.79 -12.62 4.99
CA ASP A 36 -11.79 -13.15 4.06
C ASP A 36 -12.50 -12.07 3.20
N GLY A 37 -11.79 -10.98 2.88
CA GLY A 37 -12.29 -9.91 2.03
C GLY A 37 -13.18 -8.90 2.74
N MET A 38 -13.16 -8.84 4.08
CA MET A 38 -14.02 -7.98 4.89
C MET A 38 -13.96 -6.48 4.52
N TRP A 39 -12.85 -6.03 3.94
CA TRP A 39 -12.63 -4.62 3.57
C TRP A 39 -12.84 -4.32 2.08
N LEU A 40 -13.34 -5.29 1.30
CA LEU A 40 -13.67 -5.05 -0.11
C LEU A 40 -14.79 -4.02 -0.24
N GLY A 41 -14.62 -3.05 -1.15
CA GLY A 41 -15.62 -2.01 -1.41
C GLY A 41 -15.81 -0.99 -0.28
N LEU A 42 -14.95 -0.98 0.74
CA LEU A 42 -14.89 0.15 1.67
C LEU A 42 -14.52 1.42 0.91
N ASP A 43 -15.08 2.55 1.33
CA ASP A 43 -14.60 3.85 0.83
C ASP A 43 -13.17 4.13 1.33
N ASP A 44 -12.50 5.05 0.65
CA ASP A 44 -11.11 5.42 0.92
C ASP A 44 -10.88 5.85 2.38
N VAL A 45 -11.83 6.57 2.99
CA VAL A 45 -11.67 7.06 4.37
C VAL A 45 -11.72 5.89 5.34
N ALA A 46 -12.75 5.05 5.22
CA ALA A 46 -12.90 3.85 6.04
C ALA A 46 -11.70 2.91 5.88
N LEU A 47 -11.23 2.69 4.65
CA LEU A 47 -10.07 1.85 4.38
C LEU A 47 -8.79 2.41 5.01
N LEU A 48 -8.56 3.72 4.88
CA LEU A 48 -7.40 4.40 5.51
C LEU A 48 -7.45 4.33 7.03
N THR A 49 -8.61 4.47 7.64
CA THR A 49 -8.80 4.37 9.10
C THR A 49 -8.57 2.93 9.58
N CYS A 50 -9.21 1.93 8.96
CA CYS A 50 -9.02 0.53 9.34
C CYS A 50 -7.56 0.09 9.18
N CYS A 51 -6.88 0.52 8.11
CA CYS A 51 -5.46 0.23 7.93
C CYS A 51 -4.60 0.93 9.00
N ALA A 52 -4.97 2.12 9.48
CA ALA A 52 -4.26 2.82 10.55
C ALA A 52 -4.38 2.05 11.88
N GLU A 53 -5.59 1.61 12.21
CA GLU A 53 -5.90 0.84 13.43
C GLU A 53 -5.15 -0.50 13.45
N ASP A 54 -5.09 -1.19 12.32
CA ASP A 54 -4.39 -2.49 12.19
C ASP A 54 -2.88 -2.34 11.90
N SER A 55 -2.33 -1.11 11.91
CA SER A 55 -0.91 -0.83 11.61
C SER A 55 -0.46 -1.38 10.24
N LEU A 56 -1.35 -1.33 9.25
CA LEU A 56 -1.10 -1.73 7.88
C LEU A 56 -0.70 -0.54 7.00
N VAL A 57 0.07 -0.85 5.97
CA VAL A 57 0.45 0.09 4.92
C VAL A 57 -0.29 -0.29 3.64
N LEU A 58 -1.13 0.62 3.15
CA LEU A 58 -1.90 0.43 1.93
C LEU A 58 -1.02 0.71 0.70
N VAL A 59 -1.02 -0.22 -0.25
CA VAL A 59 -0.30 -0.17 -1.52
C VAL A 59 -1.31 -0.02 -2.64
N ALA A 60 -1.26 1.09 -3.38
CA ALA A 60 -2.29 1.43 -4.37
C ALA A 60 -1.75 2.19 -5.61
N PHE A 61 -2.57 2.23 -6.66
CA PHE A 61 -2.37 3.08 -7.84
C PHE A 61 -3.20 4.36 -7.81
N ASP A 62 -4.24 4.44 -6.98
CA ASP A 62 -5.00 5.67 -6.82
C ASP A 62 -4.17 6.71 -6.07
N ARG A 63 -3.83 7.79 -6.77
CA ARG A 63 -3.02 8.89 -6.24
C ARG A 63 -3.87 10.09 -5.87
N SER A 64 -5.04 10.20 -6.47
CA SER A 64 -5.88 11.38 -6.39
C SER A 64 -6.76 11.32 -5.16
N THR A 65 -7.46 10.21 -4.96
CA THR A 65 -8.48 10.11 -3.92
C THR A 65 -7.84 9.75 -2.59
N LEU A 66 -7.04 8.67 -2.54
CA LEU A 66 -6.39 8.20 -1.31
C LEU A 66 -5.49 9.26 -0.67
N ALA A 67 -4.62 9.90 -1.46
CA ALA A 67 -3.75 10.95 -0.93
C ALA A 67 -4.53 12.20 -0.49
N TRP A 68 -5.62 12.53 -1.18
CA TRP A 68 -6.50 13.63 -0.79
C TRP A 68 -7.23 13.32 0.52
N HIS A 69 -7.83 12.14 0.66
CA HIS A 69 -8.52 11.67 1.86
C HIS A 69 -7.57 11.56 3.07
N ALA A 70 -6.36 11.02 2.87
CA ALA A 70 -5.31 11.03 3.88
C ALA A 70 -5.00 12.45 4.38
N GLY A 71 -4.90 13.42 3.46
CA GLY A 71 -4.74 14.82 3.82
C GLY A 71 -5.94 15.43 4.55
N GLN A 72 -7.17 15.00 4.25
CA GLN A 72 -8.36 15.45 4.98
C GLN A 72 -8.38 14.91 6.41
N LEU A 73 -8.06 13.63 6.61
CA LEU A 73 -7.96 13.01 7.93
C LEU A 73 -6.97 13.78 8.82
N LEU A 74 -5.76 14.05 8.31
CA LEU A 74 -4.76 14.84 9.03
C LEU A 74 -5.26 16.24 9.41
N ARG A 75 -5.95 16.93 8.50
CA ARG A 75 -6.54 18.25 8.78
C ARG A 75 -7.64 18.19 9.83
N ALA A 76 -8.36 17.08 9.92
CA ALA A 76 -9.37 16.83 10.95
C ALA A 76 -8.76 16.38 12.29
N GLY A 77 -7.43 16.28 12.40
CA GLY A 77 -6.75 15.77 13.60
C GLY A 77 -6.85 14.26 13.78
N GLN A 78 -7.15 13.53 12.69
CA GLN A 78 -7.22 12.07 12.65
C GLN A 78 -6.00 11.50 11.95
N ASP A 79 -5.57 10.32 12.39
CA ASP A 79 -4.48 9.60 11.74
C ASP A 79 -4.98 8.79 10.54
N HIS A 80 -4.10 8.59 9.56
CA HIS A 80 -4.31 7.68 8.44
C HIS A 80 -3.18 6.64 8.36
N ALA A 81 -3.48 5.53 7.67
CA ALA A 81 -2.54 4.46 7.41
C ALA A 81 -1.32 4.93 6.61
N GLY A 82 -0.23 4.17 6.70
CA GLY A 82 0.86 4.34 5.74
C GLY A 82 0.38 4.09 4.32
N LEU A 83 0.84 4.91 3.37
CA LEU A 83 0.53 4.77 1.95
C LEU A 83 1.79 4.59 1.13
N ILE A 84 1.77 3.58 0.24
CA ILE A 84 2.71 3.45 -0.86
C ILE A 84 1.94 3.56 -2.17
N LEU A 85 2.16 4.64 -2.91
CA LEU A 85 1.42 4.96 -4.12
C LEU A 85 2.34 4.88 -5.34
N PHE A 86 1.96 4.12 -6.37
CA PHE A 86 2.70 4.11 -7.63
C PHE A 86 2.42 5.39 -8.44
N ARG A 87 3.47 6.08 -8.87
CA ARG A 87 3.40 7.23 -9.78
C ARG A 87 2.91 6.79 -11.16
N GLY A 88 2.31 7.72 -11.91
CA GLY A 88 1.80 7.45 -13.26
C GLY A 88 2.86 7.04 -14.30
N THR A 89 4.15 7.20 -13.99
CA THR A 89 5.24 6.67 -14.83
C THR A 89 5.37 5.15 -14.73
N VAL A 90 4.85 4.52 -13.67
CA VAL A 90 4.82 3.07 -13.49
C VAL A 90 3.57 2.51 -14.17
N ARG A 91 3.76 1.69 -15.20
CA ARG A 91 2.66 1.02 -15.88
C ARG A 91 2.02 -0.01 -14.96
N SER A 92 0.68 0.00 -14.84
CA SER A 92 -0.09 -0.94 -14.01
C SER A 92 0.01 -2.41 -14.46
N SER A 93 0.43 -2.66 -15.70
CA SER A 93 0.66 -3.99 -16.25
C SER A 93 2.11 -4.50 -16.11
N ASP A 94 3.06 -3.65 -15.72
CA ASP A 94 4.47 -4.04 -15.56
C ASP A 94 4.76 -4.53 -14.13
N TYR A 95 4.26 -5.73 -13.83
CA TYR A 95 4.37 -6.32 -12.49
C TYR A 95 5.82 -6.55 -12.07
N GLY A 96 6.73 -6.77 -13.03
CA GLY A 96 8.15 -6.97 -12.73
C GLY A 96 8.83 -5.67 -12.29
N HIS A 97 8.49 -4.54 -12.90
CA HIS A 97 9.01 -3.25 -12.47
C HIS A 97 8.38 -2.82 -11.12
N GLN A 98 7.05 -2.95 -10.99
CA GLN A 98 6.33 -2.64 -9.77
C GLN A 98 6.86 -3.44 -8.57
N SER A 99 7.03 -4.76 -8.73
CA SER A 99 7.47 -5.61 -7.62
C SER A 99 8.87 -5.23 -7.16
N ARG A 100 9.79 -4.90 -8.08
CA ARG A 100 11.15 -4.46 -7.73
C ARG A 100 11.16 -3.12 -7.00
N LEU A 101 10.33 -2.16 -7.43
CA LEU A 101 10.19 -0.87 -6.74
C LEU A 101 9.66 -1.08 -5.32
N LEU A 102 8.60 -1.87 -5.17
CA LEU A 102 7.96 -2.09 -3.87
C LEU A 102 8.85 -2.89 -2.92
N THR A 103 9.40 -4.02 -3.36
CA THR A 103 10.26 -4.84 -2.50
C THR A 103 11.55 -4.11 -2.17
N GLY A 104 12.16 -3.40 -3.13
CA GLY A 104 13.35 -2.60 -2.89
C GLY A 104 13.11 -1.48 -1.88
N CYS A 105 12.02 -0.72 -2.04
CA CYS A 105 11.65 0.32 -1.07
C CYS A 105 11.46 -0.26 0.34
N TRP A 106 10.79 -1.40 0.45
CA TRP A 106 10.51 -2.03 1.73
C TRP A 106 11.77 -2.61 2.39
N GLN A 107 12.61 -3.30 1.63
CA GLN A 107 13.81 -3.97 2.18
C GLN A 107 14.94 -3.00 2.53
N ASN A 108 15.08 -1.89 1.80
CA ASN A 108 16.21 -0.98 2.02
C ASN A 108 16.03 -0.11 3.26
N GLU A 109 14.81 0.32 3.55
CA GLU A 109 14.53 1.28 4.62
C GLU A 109 13.07 1.24 5.08
N GLY A 110 12.12 0.99 4.17
CA GLY A 110 10.70 1.08 4.46
C GLY A 110 10.21 0.13 5.55
N GLY A 111 10.83 -1.03 5.73
CA GLY A 111 10.45 -2.00 6.76
C GLY A 111 10.64 -1.50 8.19
N ASP A 112 11.53 -0.53 8.40
CA ASP A 112 11.91 0.00 9.72
C ASP A 112 11.29 1.38 10.02
N TRP A 113 10.53 1.93 9.08
CA TRP A 113 9.90 3.23 9.24
C TRP A 113 8.65 3.19 10.11
N ASP A 114 8.40 4.30 10.80
CA ASP A 114 7.07 4.63 11.28
C ASP A 114 6.21 5.08 10.08
N TRP A 115 5.17 4.29 9.82
CA TRP A 115 4.28 4.45 8.69
C TRP A 115 3.02 5.26 9.01
N GLN A 116 2.72 5.53 10.28
CA GLN A 116 1.56 6.33 10.62
C GLN A 116 1.67 7.71 9.94
N ASN A 117 0.61 8.13 9.26
CA ASN A 117 0.55 9.40 8.52
C ASN A 117 1.61 9.58 7.41
N ARG A 118 2.27 8.50 6.97
CA ARG A 118 3.32 8.56 5.96
C ARG A 118 2.79 8.22 4.58
N ILE A 119 3.16 9.01 3.57
CA ILE A 119 2.88 8.74 2.15
C ILE A 119 4.18 8.67 1.36
N VAL A 120 4.38 7.58 0.63
CA VAL A 120 5.54 7.35 -0.22
C VAL A 120 5.08 7.11 -1.65
N TYR A 121 5.71 7.81 -2.58
CA TYR A 121 5.44 7.62 -4.00
C TYR A 121 6.57 6.83 -4.67
N LEU A 122 6.22 5.81 -5.46
CA LEU A 122 7.17 4.97 -6.21
C LEU A 122 7.07 5.20 -7.73
N PRO A 123 8.18 5.37 -8.46
CA PRO A 123 9.54 5.52 -7.94
C PRO A 123 9.67 6.80 -7.10
N LYS A 124 10.61 6.75 -6.14
CA LYS A 124 11.00 7.96 -5.40
C LYS A 124 11.56 8.96 -6.40
N ALA A 125 11.25 10.24 -6.21
CA ALA A 125 11.91 11.27 -7.00
C ALA A 125 13.42 11.23 -6.71
N PRO A 126 14.29 11.48 -7.70
CA PRO A 126 15.72 11.61 -7.49
C PRO A 126 16.05 12.74 -6.50
#